data_AF-A0A453C8J7-F1
#
_entry.id   AF-A0A453C8J7-F1
#
_cell.length_a   1.000
_cell.length_b   1.000
_cell.length_c   1.000
_cell.angle_alpha   90.00
_cell.angle_beta   90.00
_cell.angle_gamma   90.00
#
_symmetry.space_group_name_H-M   'P 1'
#
loop_
_entity.id
_entity.type
_entity.pdbx_description
1 polymer ?
#
loop_
_entity_poly.entity_id
_entity_poly.type
_entity_poly.pdbx_seq_one_letter_code
_entity_poly.pdbx_strand_id
1 'polypeptide(L)'
;MRLEYFAYETLQDLRIGKLFEIIVDYPESSPAIEDLKQCLEYTGQHSKLVDSFISSLRYRLLTAGASTNDILHQYVSTIKALRSIDPTGVFLEAVGEPIRDYLRGRKDTIKCTVTMLTDGSGGNTSGENAGDNLLEELNRDAENQENADYDDHTNIDENQAWLNSESWAPDPVEADPLKGSRSRRKIDILGLMVSIIGSKDQLVNEYRVMLAKKLLSKSDFDIDSDIRMLELLKVKANFYIDPYLVMF
;
A
#
# COMPACT_ATOMS: atom_id res chain seq x y z
N MET A 1 34.41 -13.28 -4.39
CA MET A 1 34.27 -12.18 -5.37
C MET A 1 33.60 -12.61 -6.69
N ARG A 2 34.26 -13.30 -7.64
CA ARG A 2 33.62 -13.58 -8.96
C ARG A 2 32.52 -14.66 -8.94
N LEU A 3 32.69 -15.71 -8.12
CA LEU A 3 31.68 -16.77 -7.98
C LEU A 3 30.44 -16.27 -7.21
N GLU A 4 30.64 -15.50 -6.15
CA GLU A 4 29.55 -14.92 -5.35
C GLU A 4 28.73 -13.93 -6.17
N TYR A 5 29.38 -13.04 -6.92
CA TYR A 5 28.67 -12.14 -7.83
C TYR A 5 27.81 -12.92 -8.85
N PHE A 6 28.39 -13.96 -9.46
CA PHE A 6 27.67 -14.81 -10.41
C PHE A 6 26.48 -15.55 -9.76
N ALA A 7 26.63 -15.98 -8.51
CA ALA A 7 25.54 -16.60 -7.74
C ALA A 7 24.40 -15.60 -7.46
N TYR A 8 24.73 -14.38 -7.00
CA TYR A 8 23.75 -13.30 -6.78
C TYR A 8 23.06 -12.88 -8.08
N GLU A 9 23.80 -12.73 -9.17
CA GLU A 9 23.24 -12.40 -10.48
C GLU A 9 22.26 -13.48 -10.97
N THR A 10 22.64 -14.76 -10.84
CA THR A 10 21.78 -15.87 -11.27
C THR A 10 20.52 -15.98 -10.40
N LEU A 11 20.65 -15.83 -9.08
CA LEU A 11 19.52 -15.87 -8.16
C LEU A 11 18.58 -14.68 -8.40
N GLN A 12 19.13 -13.49 -8.59
CA GLN A 12 18.37 -12.30 -8.92
C GLN A 12 17.54 -12.47 -10.17
N ASP A 13 18.12 -13.00 -11.25
CA ASP A 13 17.42 -13.21 -12.51
C ASP A 13 16.23 -14.17 -12.35
N LEU A 14 16.43 -15.23 -11.56
CA LEU A 14 15.35 -16.15 -11.21
C LEU A 14 14.25 -15.47 -10.39
N ARG A 15 14.61 -14.65 -9.40
CA ARG A 15 13.66 -13.95 -8.52
C ARG A 15 12.90 -12.85 -9.26
N ILE A 16 13.58 -12.05 -10.08
CA ILE A 16 12.95 -11.04 -10.95
C ILE A 16 11.94 -11.70 -11.90
N GLY A 17 12.30 -12.85 -12.51
CA GLY A 17 11.41 -13.59 -13.40
C GLY A 17 10.16 -14.17 -12.73
N LYS A 18 10.19 -14.34 -11.40
CA LYS A 18 9.07 -14.86 -10.58
C LYS A 18 8.47 -13.81 -9.64
N LEU A 19 8.86 -12.54 -9.79
CA LEU A 19 8.51 -11.51 -8.81
C LEU A 19 6.99 -11.31 -8.70
N PHE A 20 6.27 -11.52 -9.79
CA PHE A 20 4.81 -11.46 -9.77
C PHE A 20 4.21 -12.51 -8.82
N GLU A 21 4.60 -13.78 -8.96
CA GLU A 21 4.17 -14.88 -8.09
C GLU A 21 4.61 -14.67 -6.64
N ILE A 22 5.85 -14.24 -6.46
CA ILE A 22 6.37 -13.94 -5.13
C ILE A 22 5.49 -12.89 -4.45
N ILE A 23 5.12 -11.81 -5.14
CA ILE A 23 4.26 -10.77 -4.54
C ILE A 23 2.81 -11.25 -4.35
N VAL A 24 2.28 -12.11 -5.21
CA VAL A 24 0.97 -12.75 -5.00
C VAL A 24 0.93 -13.51 -3.66
N ASP A 25 2.01 -14.21 -3.32
CA ASP A 25 2.14 -15.01 -2.10
C ASP A 25 2.63 -14.20 -0.88
N TYR A 26 2.76 -12.89 -0.98
CA TYR A 26 3.19 -12.02 0.14
C TYR A 26 2.03 -11.88 1.16
N PRO A 27 2.28 -12.01 2.48
CA PRO A 27 3.57 -11.90 3.20
C PRO A 27 4.33 -13.22 3.42
N GLU A 28 3.76 -14.37 3.11
CA GLU A 28 4.40 -15.69 3.30
C GLU A 28 5.69 -15.83 2.48
N SER A 29 5.77 -15.13 1.35
CA SER A 29 6.93 -15.06 0.48
C SER A 29 8.01 -14.04 0.91
N SER A 30 7.88 -13.40 2.09
CA SER A 30 8.82 -12.39 2.57
C SER A 30 10.31 -12.79 2.55
N PRO A 31 10.73 -14.06 2.80
CA PRO A 31 12.14 -14.43 2.66
C PRO A 31 12.67 -14.26 1.22
N ALA A 32 11.84 -14.51 0.21
CA ALA A 32 12.24 -14.33 -1.19
C ALA A 32 12.36 -12.85 -1.58
N ILE A 33 11.61 -11.98 -0.90
CA ILE A 33 11.72 -10.53 -1.05
C ILE A 33 13.04 -10.03 -0.43
N GLU A 34 13.41 -10.53 0.75
CA GLU A 34 14.69 -10.17 1.41
C GLU A 34 15.90 -10.70 0.63
N ASP A 35 15.83 -11.93 0.11
CA ASP A 35 16.84 -12.47 -0.82
C ASP A 35 17.05 -11.52 -2.01
N LEU A 36 15.96 -11.06 -2.62
CA LEU A 36 16.00 -10.20 -3.79
C LEU A 36 16.59 -8.82 -3.47
N LYS A 37 16.22 -8.23 -2.32
CA LYS A 37 16.83 -7.00 -1.82
C LYS A 37 18.33 -7.13 -1.68
N GLN A 38 18.80 -8.18 -1.01
CA GLN A 38 20.24 -8.42 -0.85
C GLN A 38 20.93 -8.58 -2.21
N CYS A 39 20.33 -9.33 -3.15
CA CYS A 39 20.89 -9.46 -4.50
C CYS A 39 21.04 -8.10 -5.22
N LEU A 40 20.05 -7.22 -5.10
CA LEU A 40 20.05 -5.92 -5.76
C LEU A 40 21.09 -4.96 -5.19
N GLU A 41 21.37 -5.04 -3.89
CA GLU A 41 22.47 -4.30 -3.24
C GLU A 41 23.83 -4.72 -3.82
N TYR A 42 24.00 -6.01 -4.14
CA TYR A 42 25.25 -6.53 -4.71
C TYR A 42 25.39 -6.32 -6.23
N THR A 43 24.31 -6.42 -7.00
CA THR A 43 24.38 -6.38 -8.47
C THR A 43 24.13 -5.00 -9.07
N GLY A 44 23.36 -4.14 -8.39
CA GLY A 44 22.93 -2.83 -8.89
C GLY A 44 21.95 -2.86 -10.07
N GLN A 45 21.35 -4.01 -10.43
CA GLN A 45 20.47 -4.13 -11.62
C GLN A 45 19.02 -3.71 -11.33
N HIS A 46 18.84 -2.51 -10.77
CA HIS A 46 17.54 -1.99 -10.33
C HIS A 46 16.56 -1.77 -11.49
N SER A 47 17.04 -1.25 -12.62
CA SER A 47 16.23 -1.03 -13.82
C SER A 47 15.65 -2.33 -14.39
N LYS A 48 16.44 -3.41 -14.39
CA LYS A 48 16.02 -4.74 -14.87
C LYS A 48 14.83 -5.28 -14.08
N LEU A 49 14.84 -5.08 -12.75
CA LEU A 49 13.71 -5.47 -11.90
C LEU A 49 12.46 -4.68 -12.28
N VAL A 50 12.56 -3.35 -12.36
CA VAL A 50 11.42 -2.48 -12.66
C VAL A 50 10.82 -2.81 -14.02
N ASP A 51 11.65 -2.90 -15.07
CA ASP A 51 11.19 -3.17 -16.44
C ASP A 51 10.52 -4.56 -16.57
N SER A 52 11.15 -5.58 -15.99
CA SER A 52 10.63 -6.96 -16.00
C SER A 52 9.31 -7.05 -15.24
N PHE A 53 9.20 -6.37 -14.09
CA PHE A 53 8.01 -6.43 -13.27
C PHE A 53 6.85 -5.64 -13.86
N ILE A 54 7.10 -4.44 -14.41
CA ILE A 54 6.08 -3.68 -15.16
C ILE A 54 5.58 -4.50 -16.35
N SER A 55 6.47 -5.17 -17.08
CA SER A 55 6.09 -6.05 -18.19
C SER A 55 5.19 -7.21 -17.72
N SER A 56 5.53 -7.82 -16.58
CA SER A 56 4.74 -8.90 -15.97
C SER A 56 3.35 -8.42 -15.53
N LEU A 57 3.26 -7.25 -14.89
CA LEU A 57 1.99 -6.65 -14.49
C LEU A 57 1.08 -6.38 -15.69
N ARG A 58 1.63 -5.80 -16.77
CA ARG A 58 0.88 -5.52 -18.00
C ARG A 58 0.36 -6.79 -18.67
N TYR A 59 1.17 -7.85 -18.72
CA TYR A 59 0.80 -9.08 -19.40
C TYR A 59 -0.20 -9.92 -18.60
N ARG A 60 -0.11 -9.91 -17.26
CA ARG A 60 -0.82 -10.89 -16.41
C ARG A 60 -1.98 -10.29 -15.63
N LEU A 61 -1.86 -9.04 -15.18
CA LEU A 61 -2.81 -8.44 -14.23
C LEU A 61 -3.60 -7.29 -14.85
N LEU A 62 -2.93 -6.39 -15.59
CA LEU A 62 -3.55 -5.19 -16.15
C LEU A 62 -4.26 -5.51 -17.48
N THR A 63 -5.13 -6.51 -17.45
CA THR A 63 -5.93 -6.98 -18.58
C THR A 63 -7.41 -6.87 -18.25
N ALA A 64 -8.25 -6.80 -19.29
CA ALA A 64 -9.70 -6.66 -19.12
C ALA A 64 -10.35 -7.86 -18.40
N GLY A 65 -9.67 -9.01 -18.35
CA GLY A 65 -10.16 -10.22 -17.70
C GLY A 65 -9.94 -10.26 -16.19
N ALA A 66 -9.02 -9.47 -15.64
CA ALA A 66 -8.76 -9.43 -14.21
C ALA A 66 -9.87 -8.66 -13.48
N SER A 67 -10.29 -9.12 -12.30
CA SER A 67 -11.26 -8.37 -11.49
C SER A 67 -10.60 -7.14 -10.85
N THR A 68 -11.38 -6.10 -10.57
CA THR A 68 -10.87 -4.88 -9.91
C THR A 68 -10.33 -5.19 -8.52
N ASN A 69 -10.97 -6.12 -7.81
CA ASN A 69 -10.50 -6.56 -6.49
C ASN A 69 -9.13 -7.24 -6.57
N ASP A 70 -8.91 -8.15 -7.53
CA ASP A 70 -7.60 -8.82 -7.67
C ASP A 70 -6.48 -7.80 -7.93
N ILE A 71 -6.76 -6.79 -8.77
CA ILE A 71 -5.80 -5.73 -9.06
C ILE A 71 -5.51 -4.89 -7.81
N LEU A 72 -6.53 -4.54 -7.02
CA LEU A 72 -6.36 -3.78 -5.79
C LEU A 72 -5.60 -4.59 -4.71
N HIS A 73 -5.91 -5.87 -4.53
CA HIS A 73 -5.18 -6.76 -3.62
C HIS A 73 -3.72 -6.88 -4.04
N GLN A 74 -3.46 -7.17 -5.32
CA GLN A 74 -2.10 -7.23 -5.84
C GLN A 74 -1.38 -5.88 -5.70
N TYR A 75 -2.08 -4.76 -5.80
CA TYR A 75 -1.50 -3.43 -5.58
C TYR A 75 -1.06 -3.24 -4.13
N VAL A 76 -1.86 -3.64 -3.14
CA VAL A 76 -1.47 -3.61 -1.72
C VAL A 76 -0.22 -4.46 -1.48
N SER A 77 -0.25 -5.72 -1.95
CA SER A 77 0.90 -6.63 -1.80
C SER A 77 2.15 -6.08 -2.49
N THR A 78 1.99 -5.45 -3.65
CA THR A 78 3.09 -4.77 -4.37
C THR A 78 3.65 -3.61 -3.56
N ILE A 79 2.80 -2.78 -2.95
CA ILE A 79 3.24 -1.68 -2.09
C ILE A 79 4.05 -2.22 -0.91
N LYS A 80 3.52 -3.21 -0.19
CA LYS A 80 4.18 -3.80 0.98
C LYS A 80 5.52 -4.44 0.61
N ALA A 81 5.55 -5.28 -0.43
CA ALA A 81 6.77 -5.96 -0.87
C ALA A 81 7.84 -4.99 -1.40
N LEU A 82 7.47 -4.01 -2.23
CA LEU A 82 8.45 -3.07 -2.79
C LEU A 82 9.01 -2.10 -1.73
N ARG A 83 8.25 -1.76 -0.68
CA ARG A 83 8.78 -1.00 0.46
C ARG A 83 9.83 -1.77 1.25
N SER A 84 9.70 -3.10 1.35
CA SER A 84 10.72 -3.95 1.96
C SER A 84 12.01 -3.96 1.13
N ILE A 85 11.90 -3.96 -0.20
CA ILE A 85 13.07 -3.95 -1.12
C ILE A 85 13.73 -2.57 -1.18
N ASP A 86 12.94 -1.53 -1.41
CA ASP A 86 13.39 -0.16 -1.63
C ASP A 86 12.68 0.82 -0.68
N PRO A 87 13.28 1.14 0.47
CA PRO A 87 12.75 2.11 1.41
C PRO A 87 12.67 3.54 0.85
N THR A 88 13.37 3.87 -0.25
CA THR A 88 13.35 5.22 -0.86
C THR A 88 12.05 5.49 -1.61
N GLY A 89 11.31 4.42 -1.98
CA GLY A 89 10.05 4.47 -2.70
C GLY A 89 10.17 4.72 -4.20
N VAL A 90 11.38 4.71 -4.76
CA VAL A 90 11.64 4.92 -6.20
C VAL A 90 11.05 3.77 -7.02
N PHE A 91 11.23 2.52 -6.60
CA PHE A 91 10.67 1.37 -7.32
C PHE A 91 9.15 1.40 -7.30
N LEU A 92 8.56 1.69 -6.12
CA LEU A 92 7.13 1.77 -5.97
C LEU A 92 6.51 2.90 -6.79
N GLU A 93 7.22 4.03 -6.91
CA GLU A 93 6.78 5.13 -7.76
C GLU A 93 6.64 4.70 -9.23
N ALA A 94 7.71 4.09 -9.77
CA ALA A 94 7.77 3.66 -11.17
C ALA A 94 6.79 2.51 -11.48
N VAL A 95 6.74 1.49 -10.62
CA VAL A 95 5.90 0.29 -10.81
C VAL A 95 4.43 0.57 -10.49
N GLY A 96 4.16 1.45 -9.52
CA GLY A 96 2.81 1.74 -9.07
C GLY A 96 1.97 2.54 -10.06
N GLU A 97 2.58 3.44 -10.85
CA GLU A 97 1.83 4.31 -11.78
C GLU A 97 1.04 3.51 -12.84
N PRO A 98 1.62 2.52 -13.55
CA PRO A 98 0.85 1.69 -14.48
C PRO A 98 -0.39 1.02 -13.86
N ILE A 99 -0.33 0.64 -12.58
CA ILE A 99 -1.46 0.02 -11.87
C ILE A 99 -2.52 1.08 -11.57
N ARG A 100 -2.11 2.24 -11.04
CA ARG A 100 -3.02 3.37 -10.75
C ARG A 100 -3.70 3.88 -12.01
N ASP A 101 -2.97 4.03 -13.11
CA ASP A 101 -3.50 4.44 -14.41
C ASP A 101 -4.60 3.51 -14.89
N TYR A 102 -4.35 2.21 -14.79
CA TYR A 102 -5.30 1.20 -15.19
C TYR A 102 -6.57 1.23 -14.32
N LEU A 103 -6.41 1.32 -12.99
CA LEU A 103 -7.53 1.41 -12.05
C LEU A 103 -8.34 2.71 -12.23
N ARG A 104 -7.70 3.85 -12.53
CA ARG A 104 -8.40 5.10 -12.85
C ARG A 104 -9.33 4.98 -14.07
N GLY A 105 -8.99 4.10 -15.01
CA GLY A 105 -9.84 3.82 -16.18
C GLY A 105 -11.05 2.92 -15.90
N ARG A 106 -11.10 2.22 -14.76
CA ARG A 106 -12.18 1.30 -14.41
C ARG A 106 -13.28 2.00 -13.61
N LYS A 107 -14.53 1.81 -14.04
CA LYS A 107 -15.70 2.52 -13.47
C LYS A 107 -16.07 2.04 -12.06
N ASP A 108 -15.72 0.81 -11.73
CA ASP A 108 -16.04 0.15 -10.48
C ASP A 108 -14.96 0.30 -9.39
N THR A 109 -13.82 0.95 -9.71
CA THR A 109 -12.69 1.13 -8.80
C THR A 109 -13.08 1.74 -7.47
N ILE A 110 -13.83 2.85 -7.47
CA ILE A 110 -14.22 3.54 -6.23
C ILE A 110 -15.03 2.59 -5.33
N LYS A 111 -16.00 1.89 -5.91
CA LYS A 111 -16.84 0.95 -5.19
C LYS A 111 -16.02 -0.22 -4.64
N CYS A 112 -15.16 -0.83 -5.45
CA CYS A 112 -14.28 -1.91 -5.03
C CYS A 112 -13.29 -1.47 -3.95
N THR A 113 -12.72 -0.27 -4.04
CA THR A 113 -11.84 0.29 -2.98
C THR A 113 -12.61 0.51 -1.68
N VAL A 114 -13.79 1.12 -1.72
CA VAL A 114 -14.63 1.29 -0.53
C VAL A 114 -14.94 -0.07 0.08
N THR A 115 -15.43 -1.03 -0.72
CA THR A 115 -15.70 -2.39 -0.24
C THR A 115 -14.45 -3.02 0.37
N MET A 116 -13.30 -3.01 -0.31
CA MET A 116 -12.06 -3.58 0.20
C MET A 116 -11.57 -2.93 1.52
N LEU A 117 -11.77 -1.63 1.70
CA LEU A 117 -11.42 -0.93 2.95
C LEU A 117 -12.39 -1.23 4.10
N THR A 118 -13.64 -1.58 3.77
CA THR A 118 -14.75 -1.63 4.73
C THR A 118 -15.28 -3.03 4.99
N ASP A 119 -14.91 -3.98 4.14
CA ASP A 119 -15.29 -5.38 4.24
C ASP A 119 -14.33 -6.09 5.21
N GLY A 120 -14.82 -6.29 6.42
CA GLY A 120 -14.26 -7.26 7.36
C GLY A 120 -15.20 -7.59 8.52
N SER A 121 -16.51 -7.41 8.30
CA SER A 121 -17.52 -7.94 9.21
C SER A 121 -18.84 -8.13 8.46
N GLY A 122 -19.07 -9.36 8.02
CA GLY A 122 -20.28 -9.73 7.28
C GLY A 122 -20.56 -11.22 7.12
N GLY A 123 -19.79 -12.12 7.76
CA GLY A 123 -20.03 -13.55 7.64
C GLY A 123 -19.40 -14.35 8.77
N ASN A 124 -20.26 -14.93 9.62
CA ASN A 124 -20.03 -16.12 10.44
C ASN A 124 -18.71 -16.88 10.15
N THR A 125 -17.64 -16.55 10.83
CA THR A 125 -16.52 -17.47 11.04
C THR A 125 -16.17 -17.46 12.52
N SER A 126 -16.79 -18.39 13.26
CA SER A 126 -16.29 -18.82 14.56
C SER A 126 -14.85 -19.31 14.39
N GLY A 127 -13.90 -18.50 14.83
CA GLY A 127 -12.47 -18.80 14.85
C GLY A 127 -11.75 -17.60 15.45
N GLU A 128 -10.88 -17.84 16.43
CA GLU A 128 -10.32 -16.86 17.38
C GLU A 128 -9.31 -15.85 16.77
N ASN A 129 -9.37 -15.61 15.46
CA ASN A 129 -8.72 -14.51 14.78
C ASN A 129 -9.79 -13.77 13.96
N ALA A 130 -10.59 -12.94 14.62
CA ALA A 130 -11.45 -12.00 13.92
C ALA A 130 -10.53 -11.12 13.05
N GLY A 131 -10.57 -11.34 11.74
CA GLY A 131 -9.64 -10.69 10.81
C GLY A 131 -9.80 -9.17 10.91
N ASP A 132 -8.72 -8.49 11.29
CA ASP A 132 -8.61 -7.03 11.19
C ASP A 132 -9.08 -6.63 9.79
N ASN A 133 -10.02 -5.68 9.70
CA ASN A 133 -10.40 -5.11 8.41
C ASN A 133 -9.13 -4.52 7.77
N LEU A 134 -9.01 -4.52 6.45
CA LEU A 134 -7.82 -3.94 5.78
C LEU A 134 -7.54 -2.51 6.27
N LEU A 135 -8.57 -1.70 6.52
CA LEU A 135 -8.40 -0.36 7.07
C LEU A 135 -7.72 -0.35 8.44
N GLU A 136 -8.03 -1.31 9.32
CA GLU A 136 -7.40 -1.45 10.63
C GLU A 136 -5.94 -1.89 10.50
N GLU A 137 -5.67 -2.85 9.60
CA GLU A 137 -4.30 -3.26 9.26
C GLU A 137 -3.48 -2.06 8.77
N LEU A 138 -4.02 -1.31 7.81
CA LEU A 138 -3.36 -0.14 7.24
C LEU A 138 -3.21 1.01 8.26
N ASN A 139 -4.13 1.13 9.22
CA ASN A 139 -4.02 2.11 10.29
C ASN A 139 -2.87 1.77 11.23
N ARG A 140 -2.74 0.50 11.64
CA ARG A 140 -1.62 0.02 12.45
C ARG A 140 -0.29 0.18 11.71
N ASP A 141 -0.24 -0.16 10.43
CA ASP A 141 0.97 0.02 9.61
C ASP A 141 1.38 1.50 9.55
N ALA A 142 0.41 2.39 9.38
CA ALA A 142 0.67 3.82 9.34
C ALA A 142 1.12 4.38 10.69
N GLU A 143 0.52 3.95 11.80
CA GLU A 143 0.99 4.31 13.15
C GLU A 143 2.43 3.81 13.40
N ASN A 144 2.78 2.61 12.92
CA ASN A 144 4.16 2.10 12.98
C ASN A 144 5.12 2.93 12.11
N GLN A 145 4.69 3.38 10.92
CA GLN A 145 5.48 4.26 10.07
C GLN A 145 5.67 5.64 10.71
N GLU A 146 4.62 6.23 11.27
CA GLU A 146 4.69 7.48 12.01
C GLU A 146 5.56 7.31 13.25
N ASN A 147 5.46 6.22 14.01
CA ASN A 147 6.29 5.97 15.20
C ASN A 147 7.78 5.77 14.87
N ALA A 148 8.11 5.21 13.70
CA ALA A 148 9.47 5.17 13.19
C ALA A 148 9.99 6.56 12.74
N ASP A 149 9.10 7.48 12.39
CA ASP A 149 9.38 8.87 12.01
C ASP A 149 9.21 9.85 13.21
N TYR A 150 8.62 9.42 14.34
CA TYR A 150 8.36 10.22 15.55
C TYR A 150 9.61 10.48 16.39
N ASP A 151 10.77 9.96 15.97
CA ASP A 151 12.06 10.49 16.41
C ASP A 151 12.42 11.83 15.72
N ASP A 152 11.52 12.38 14.87
CA ASP A 152 11.79 13.60 14.07
C ASP A 152 10.93 14.83 14.46
N HIS A 153 9.85 14.72 15.27
CA HIS A 153 8.90 15.85 15.37
C HIS A 153 8.29 16.26 16.72
N THR A 154 8.75 15.77 17.87
CA THR A 154 8.36 16.38 19.16
C THR A 154 9.56 16.62 20.06
N ASN A 155 10.01 17.89 20.13
CA ASN A 155 11.22 18.35 20.81
C ASN A 155 12.48 17.60 20.33
N ILE A 156 13.02 18.03 19.20
CA ILE A 156 14.37 17.65 18.77
C ILE A 156 15.32 18.12 19.89
N ASP A 157 15.70 17.20 20.77
CA ASP A 157 16.95 17.32 21.52
C ASP A 157 18.06 17.48 20.49
N GLU A 158 19.00 18.40 20.70
CA GLU A 158 20.07 18.66 19.73
C GLU A 158 20.84 17.36 19.39
N ASN A 159 20.87 16.38 20.29
CA ASN A 159 21.40 15.03 20.01
C ASN A 159 20.66 14.26 18.92
N GLN A 160 19.34 14.36 18.81
CA GLN A 160 18.54 13.61 17.83
C GLN A 160 18.69 14.19 16.42
N ALA A 161 18.80 15.52 16.28
CA ALA A 161 19.14 16.14 15.01
C ALA A 161 20.51 15.67 14.48
N TRP A 162 21.48 15.45 15.36
CA TRP A 162 22.79 14.93 14.98
C TRP A 162 22.71 13.46 14.54
N LEU A 163 21.97 12.62 15.27
CA LEU A 163 21.72 11.23 14.87
C LEU A 163 20.99 11.11 13.52
N ASN A 164 20.01 11.98 13.26
CA ASN A 164 19.26 12.04 11.99
C ASN A 164 20.10 12.61 10.84
N SER A 165 21.11 13.44 11.14
CA SER A 165 22.05 13.93 10.12
C SER A 165 22.98 12.83 9.61
N GLU A 166 23.23 11.81 10.43
CA GLU A 166 24.15 10.71 10.12
C GLU A 166 23.49 9.60 9.28
N SER A 167 22.15 9.50 9.31
CA SER A 167 21.34 8.57 8.50
C SER A 167 20.83 9.19 7.19
N TRP A 168 21.09 10.47 6.93
CA TRP A 168 20.70 11.12 5.68
C TRP A 168 21.56 10.63 4.51
N ALA A 169 20.92 10.02 3.52
CA ALA A 169 21.53 9.67 2.24
C ALA A 169 20.90 10.49 1.11
N PRO A 170 21.68 10.87 0.08
CA PRO A 170 21.13 11.50 -1.12
C PRO A 170 20.17 10.55 -1.84
N ASP A 171 19.25 11.13 -2.62
CA ASP A 171 18.35 10.34 -3.46
C ASP A 171 19.14 9.52 -4.51
N PRO A 172 18.71 8.28 -4.82
CA PRO A 172 19.28 7.49 -5.91
C PRO A 172 19.22 8.22 -7.25
N VAL A 173 20.08 7.86 -8.20
CA VAL A 173 20.14 8.51 -9.53
C VAL A 173 18.85 8.33 -10.34
N GLU A 174 18.11 7.26 -10.07
CA GLU A 174 16.84 6.93 -10.68
C GLU A 174 15.65 7.74 -10.14
N ALA A 175 15.84 8.50 -9.05
CA ALA A 175 14.78 9.30 -8.45
C ALA A 175 14.41 10.52 -9.31
N ASP A 176 13.11 10.83 -9.41
CA ASP A 176 12.62 12.04 -10.07
C ASP A 176 13.11 13.30 -9.30
N PRO A 177 13.87 14.21 -9.93
CA PRO A 177 14.37 15.44 -9.29
C PRO A 177 13.26 16.37 -8.77
N LEU A 178 12.04 16.26 -9.30
CA LEU A 178 10.90 17.07 -8.89
C LEU A 178 10.20 16.53 -7.63
N LYS A 179 10.52 15.30 -7.21
CA LYS A 179 9.91 14.64 -6.05
C LYS A 179 10.99 14.29 -5.04
N GLY A 180 10.90 14.88 -3.86
CA GLY A 180 11.87 14.59 -2.79
C GLY A 180 11.63 13.23 -2.13
N SER A 181 12.71 12.55 -1.74
CA SER A 181 12.72 11.29 -0.97
C SER A 181 11.70 11.25 0.16
N ARG A 182 11.65 12.34 0.96
CA ARG A 182 10.77 12.45 2.13
C ARG A 182 9.29 12.44 1.73
N SER A 183 8.94 13.06 0.59
CA SER A 183 7.55 13.07 0.12
C SER A 183 7.11 11.69 -0.39
N ARG A 184 8.00 10.90 -1.00
CA ARG A 184 7.70 9.52 -1.41
C ARG A 184 7.42 8.62 -0.21
N ARG A 185 8.26 8.73 0.83
CA ARG A 185 8.20 7.88 2.03
C ARG A 185 6.98 8.14 2.91
N LYS A 186 6.50 9.40 2.98
CA LYS A 186 5.39 9.81 3.86
C LYS A 186 3.99 9.42 3.37
N ILE A 187 3.84 8.85 2.17
CA ILE A 187 2.50 8.51 1.65
C ILE A 187 2.14 7.10 2.11
N ASP A 188 1.18 6.95 3.03
CA ASP A 188 0.69 5.64 3.48
C ASP A 188 -0.04 4.87 2.37
N ILE A 189 -0.23 3.56 2.57
CA ILE A 189 -0.98 2.69 1.62
C ILE A 189 -2.40 3.22 1.41
N LEU A 190 -3.07 3.68 2.48
CA LEU A 190 -4.38 4.33 2.39
C LEU A 190 -4.32 5.59 1.51
N GLY A 191 -3.27 6.41 1.67
CA GLY A 191 -3.02 7.58 0.83
C GLY A 191 -2.86 7.21 -0.65
N LEU A 192 -2.13 6.14 -0.95
CA LEU A 192 -1.97 5.60 -2.31
C LEU A 192 -3.30 5.08 -2.88
N MET A 193 -4.11 4.40 -2.08
CA MET A 193 -5.45 3.96 -2.50
C MET A 193 -6.38 5.13 -2.80
N VAL A 194 -6.41 6.14 -1.93
CA VAL A 194 -7.21 7.36 -2.14
C VAL A 194 -6.70 8.14 -3.36
N SER A 195 -5.40 8.10 -3.66
CA SER A 195 -4.81 8.77 -4.83
C SER A 195 -5.34 8.23 -6.16
N ILE A 196 -5.72 6.94 -6.21
CA ILE A 196 -6.34 6.33 -7.39
C ILE A 196 -7.71 6.94 -7.67
N ILE A 197 -8.48 7.25 -6.62
CA ILE A 197 -9.84 7.80 -6.76
C ILE A 197 -9.79 9.27 -7.18
N GLY A 198 -8.73 9.98 -6.82
CA GLY A 198 -8.49 11.38 -7.20
C GLY A 198 -9.22 12.40 -6.33
N SER A 199 -10.33 12.05 -5.68
CA SER A 199 -11.00 12.89 -4.69
C SER A 199 -11.46 12.13 -3.45
N LYS A 200 -11.19 12.72 -2.29
CA LYS A 200 -11.70 12.26 -0.99
C LYS A 200 -13.23 12.29 -0.95
N ASP A 201 -13.88 13.28 -1.56
CA ASP A 201 -15.34 13.44 -1.53
C ASP A 201 -16.06 12.31 -2.26
N GLN A 202 -15.46 11.78 -3.33
CA GLN A 202 -16.01 10.65 -4.07
C GLN A 202 -15.98 9.37 -3.23
N LEU A 203 -14.89 9.14 -2.48
CA LEU A 203 -14.82 8.02 -1.55
C LEU A 203 -15.89 8.14 -0.46
N VAL A 204 -16.05 9.32 0.15
CA VAL A 204 -17.06 9.56 1.18
C VAL A 204 -18.47 9.34 0.65
N ASN A 205 -18.76 9.87 -0.55
CA ASN A 205 -20.09 9.74 -1.14
C ASN A 205 -20.42 8.27 -1.44
N GLU A 206 -19.48 7.51 -2.01
CA GLU A 206 -19.68 6.08 -2.27
C GLU A 206 -19.83 5.29 -0.97
N TYR A 207 -19.01 5.59 0.06
CA TYR A 207 -19.15 4.98 1.38
C TYR A 207 -20.51 5.27 2.01
N ARG A 208 -21.02 6.51 1.93
CA ARG A 208 -22.37 6.86 2.40
C ARG A 208 -23.45 6.04 1.70
N VAL A 209 -23.37 5.91 0.38
CA VAL A 209 -24.34 5.12 -0.41
C VAL A 209 -24.26 3.63 -0.04
N MET A 210 -23.04 3.10 0.16
CA MET A 210 -22.83 1.72 0.54
C MET A 210 -23.35 1.45 1.96
N LEU A 211 -23.01 2.30 2.93
CA LEU A 211 -23.45 2.20 4.31
C LEU A 211 -24.98 2.30 4.42
N ALA A 212 -25.61 3.24 3.72
CA ALA A 212 -27.07 3.36 3.70
C ALA A 212 -27.74 2.07 3.20
N LYS A 213 -27.22 1.46 2.14
CA LYS A 213 -27.72 0.17 1.63
C LYS A 213 -27.50 -0.96 2.64
N LYS A 214 -26.32 -1.02 3.28
CA LYS A 214 -25.98 -2.01 4.31
C LYS A 214 -26.95 -1.92 5.49
N LEU A 215 -27.15 -0.70 6.03
CA LEU A 215 -28.05 -0.45 7.16
C LEU A 215 -29.51 -0.75 6.82
N LEU A 216 -29.99 -0.41 5.62
CA LEU A 216 -31.35 -0.75 5.16
C LEU A 216 -31.58 -2.26 5.04
N SER A 217 -30.51 -3.04 4.77
CA SER A 217 -30.59 -4.50 4.64
C SER A 217 -30.42 -5.26 5.96
N LYS A 218 -29.93 -4.59 7.00
CA LYS A 218 -29.57 -5.22 8.28
C LYS A 218 -30.83 -5.43 9.14
N SER A 219 -31.00 -6.64 9.67
CA SER A 219 -32.20 -7.05 10.42
C SER A 219 -31.97 -7.09 11.94
N ASP A 220 -30.72 -7.27 12.32
CA ASP A 220 -30.18 -7.50 13.66
C ASP A 220 -29.74 -6.21 14.39
N PHE A 221 -29.79 -5.05 13.70
CA PHE A 221 -29.48 -3.71 14.22
C PHE A 221 -28.12 -3.54 14.94
N ASP A 222 -27.23 -4.53 14.86
CA ASP A 222 -25.85 -4.39 15.31
C ASP A 222 -25.14 -3.36 14.42
N ILE A 223 -24.74 -2.22 14.97
CA ILE A 223 -24.08 -1.14 14.22
C ILE A 223 -22.69 -0.81 14.76
N ASP A 224 -22.23 -1.53 15.78
CA ASP A 224 -20.98 -1.22 16.46
C ASP A 224 -19.77 -1.34 15.53
N SER A 225 -19.77 -2.35 14.65
CA SER A 225 -18.74 -2.51 13.62
C SER A 225 -18.72 -1.36 12.60
N ASP A 226 -19.90 -0.87 12.20
CA ASP A 226 -20.04 0.22 11.24
C ASP A 226 -19.63 1.58 11.86
N ILE A 227 -19.90 1.78 13.15
CA ILE A 227 -19.46 2.96 13.92
C ILE A 227 -17.93 2.99 14.03
N ARG A 228 -17.28 1.89 14.46
CA ARG A 228 -15.82 1.81 14.56
C ARG A 228 -15.13 2.12 13.22
N MET A 229 -15.67 1.58 12.14
CA MET A 229 -15.16 1.81 10.79
C MET A 229 -15.29 3.28 10.36
N LEU A 230 -16.39 3.94 10.73
CA LEU A 230 -16.58 5.36 10.45
C LEU A 230 -15.60 6.23 11.24
N GLU A 231 -15.31 5.88 12.49
CA GLU A 231 -14.30 6.56 13.31
C GLU A 231 -12.89 6.43 12.70
N LEU A 232 -12.49 5.22 12.29
CA LEU A 232 -11.21 4.97 11.62
C LEU A 232 -11.05 5.80 10.34
N LEU A 233 -12.08 5.81 9.49
CA LEU A 233 -12.09 6.64 8.29
C LEU A 233 -11.94 8.12 8.64
N LYS A 234 -12.65 8.61 9.65
CA LYS A 234 -12.62 10.03 10.08
C LYS A 234 -11.23 10.47 10.52
N VAL A 235 -10.54 9.64 11.32
CA VAL A 235 -9.18 9.94 11.82
C VAL A 235 -8.18 9.99 10.66
N LYS A 236 -8.08 8.94 9.85
CA LYS A 236 -6.94 8.80 8.94
C LYS A 236 -7.08 9.57 7.62
N ALA A 237 -8.30 9.75 7.13
CA ALA A 237 -8.51 10.52 5.91
C ALA A 237 -8.64 12.04 6.16
N ASN A 238 -8.56 12.48 7.42
CA ASN A 238 -8.77 13.86 7.85
C ASN A 238 -10.10 14.40 7.31
N PHE A 239 -11.15 13.58 7.41
CA PHE A 239 -12.48 13.90 6.89
C PHE A 239 -13.12 14.97 7.77
N TYR A 240 -13.20 16.20 7.27
CA TYR A 240 -14.17 17.17 7.76
C TYR A 240 -15.56 16.69 7.34
N ILE A 241 -16.13 15.80 8.15
CA ILE A 241 -17.56 15.52 8.08
C ILE A 241 -18.23 16.76 8.67
N ASP A 242 -18.81 17.58 7.79
CA ASP A 242 -19.64 18.73 8.14
C ASP A 242 -20.58 18.35 9.31
N PRO A 243 -20.72 19.18 10.37
CA PRO A 243 -21.58 18.90 11.53
C PRO A 243 -23.07 18.68 11.21
N TYR A 244 -23.48 18.73 9.94
CA TYR A 244 -24.80 18.28 9.48
C TYR A 244 -24.95 16.76 9.39
N LEU A 245 -23.91 15.98 9.70
CA LEU A 245 -24.01 14.52 9.93
C LEU A 245 -24.52 14.15 11.33
N VAL A 246 -25.36 15.00 11.93
CA VAL A 246 -26.10 14.75 13.20
C VAL A 246 -27.53 14.29 12.87
N MET A 247 -27.70 13.48 11.83
CA MET A 247 -28.92 12.70 11.62
C MET A 247 -28.66 11.21 11.87
N PHE A 248 -27.99 10.94 12.99
CA PHE A 248 -28.13 9.72 13.78
C PHE A 248 -28.23 10.14 15.25
#